data_AF-A0A7Z3AM49-F1
#
_entry.id   AF-A0A7Z3AM49-F1
#
_cell.length_a   1.000
_cell.length_b   1.000
_cell.length_c   1.000
_cell.angle_alpha   90.00
_cell.angle_beta   90.00
_cell.angle_gamma   90.00
#
_symmetry.space_group_name_H-M   'P 1'
#
loop_
_entity.id
_entity.type
_entity.pdbx_description
1 polymer ?
#
loop_
_entity_poly.entity_id
_entity_poly.type
_entity_poly.pdbx_seq_one_letter_code
_entity_poly.pdbx_strand_id
1 'polypeptide(L)'
;MINEALKAYVEKADGDSVRVRVIDHTLDSALRAIGFSQTAESDVYVMDVLDDKQKAQVFDALRSLEVAFSAGKEWCPAEVFEYLRDDLGFLSGGFLRVAWTAPGQYRIDHA
;
A
#
# COMPACT_ATOMS: atom_id res chain seq x y z
N MET A 1 17.08 -6.46 -16.93
CA MET A 1 15.95 -5.61 -16.52
C MET A 1 14.99 -6.51 -15.79
N ILE A 2 14.93 -6.41 -14.48
CA ILE A 2 13.97 -7.18 -13.69
C ILE A 2 12.67 -6.39 -13.81
N ASN A 3 11.72 -6.88 -14.59
CA ASN A 3 10.34 -6.40 -14.46
C ASN A 3 9.91 -6.82 -13.06
N GLU A 4 10.00 -5.94 -12.07
CA GLU A 4 9.34 -6.17 -10.79
C GLU A 4 7.85 -6.33 -11.07
N ALA A 5 7.35 -7.54 -10.90
CA ALA A 5 5.95 -7.83 -11.03
C ALA A 5 5.24 -7.26 -9.80
N LEU A 6 4.19 -6.47 -10.02
CA LEU A 6 3.39 -5.93 -8.94
C LEU A 6 2.71 -7.08 -8.18
N LYS A 7 3.12 -7.32 -6.93
CA LYS A 7 2.54 -8.37 -6.08
C LYS A 7 1.22 -7.94 -5.47
N ALA A 8 1.18 -6.71 -4.96
CA ALA A 8 0.00 -6.06 -4.43
C ALA A 8 0.24 -4.56 -4.42
N TYR A 9 -0.83 -3.79 -4.27
CA TYR A 9 -0.73 -2.36 -4.07
C TYR A 9 -1.80 -1.81 -3.13
N VAL A 10 -1.45 -0.77 -2.37
CA VAL A 10 -2.40 0.03 -1.61
C VAL A 10 -3.18 0.87 -2.60
N GLU A 11 -4.49 0.69 -2.68
CA GLU A 11 -5.37 1.48 -3.56
C GLU A 11 -5.91 2.74 -2.89
N LYS A 12 -6.08 2.70 -1.56
CA LYS A 12 -6.68 3.80 -0.78
C LYS A 12 -6.15 3.85 0.65
N ALA A 13 -5.84 5.06 1.14
CA ALA A 13 -5.38 5.30 2.52
C ALA A 13 -5.61 6.73 3.04
N ASP A 14 -6.43 7.53 2.35
CA ASP A 14 -6.75 8.94 2.67
C ASP A 14 -7.65 9.14 3.89
N GLY A 15 -8.09 8.06 4.56
CA GLY A 15 -8.94 8.12 5.76
C GLY A 15 -8.55 7.10 6.82
N ASP A 16 -9.51 6.69 7.63
CA ASP A 16 -9.31 5.75 8.75
C ASP A 16 -9.30 4.28 8.31
N SER A 17 -9.08 4.03 7.01
CA SER A 17 -9.00 2.68 6.46
C SER A 17 -7.91 2.61 5.39
N VAL A 18 -7.24 1.47 5.35
CA VAL A 18 -6.25 1.10 4.34
C VAL A 18 -6.83 -0.01 3.50
N ARG A 19 -6.86 0.20 2.18
CA ARG A 19 -7.37 -0.77 1.21
C ARG A 19 -6.24 -1.23 0.31
N VAL A 20 -6.06 -2.54 0.20
CA VAL A 20 -4.99 -3.20 -0.54
C VAL A 20 -5.59 -4.14 -1.56
N ARG A 21 -5.16 -4.01 -2.82
CA ARG A 21 -5.44 -4.98 -3.87
C ARG A 21 -4.26 -5.92 -4.05
N VAL A 22 -4.56 -7.21 -3.98
CA VAL A 22 -3.60 -8.30 -4.16
C VAL A 22 -3.65 -8.78 -5.62
N ILE A 23 -2.49 -9.06 -6.17
CA ILE A 23 -2.31 -9.70 -7.48
C ILE A 23 -1.66 -11.08 -7.28
N ASP A 24 -0.77 -11.17 -6.30
CA ASP A 24 -0.12 -12.41 -5.86
C ASP A 24 -0.73 -12.90 -4.53
N HIS A 25 -1.59 -13.91 -4.61
CA HIS A 25 -2.30 -14.50 -3.46
C HIS A 25 -1.38 -15.15 -2.42
N THR A 26 -0.07 -15.28 -2.69
CA THR A 26 0.89 -15.71 -1.64
C THR A 26 0.93 -14.73 -0.47
N LEU A 27 0.50 -13.47 -0.66
CA LEU A 27 0.40 -12.44 0.38
C LEU A 27 -0.83 -12.57 1.28
N ASP A 28 -1.82 -13.40 0.94
CA ASP A 28 -3.11 -13.50 1.64
C ASP A 28 -2.94 -13.80 3.14
N SER A 29 -2.06 -14.75 3.47
CA SER A 29 -1.82 -15.15 4.86
C SER A 29 -1.10 -14.04 5.64
N ALA A 30 -0.20 -13.31 4.99
CA ALA A 30 0.52 -12.21 5.61
C ALA A 30 -0.40 -11.01 5.88
N LEU A 31 -1.28 -10.67 4.94
CA LEU A 31 -2.26 -9.59 5.11
C LEU A 31 -3.25 -9.89 6.25
N ARG A 32 -3.75 -11.14 6.32
CA ARG A 32 -4.60 -11.58 7.43
C ARG A 32 -3.88 -11.51 8.78
N ALA A 33 -2.58 -11.83 8.81
CA ALA A 33 -1.77 -11.74 10.02
C ALA A 33 -1.53 -10.30 10.49
N ILE A 34 -1.48 -9.33 9.57
CA ILE A 34 -1.41 -7.90 9.90
C ILE A 34 -2.75 -7.39 10.46
N GLY A 35 -3.86 -8.03 10.10
CA GLY A 35 -5.22 -7.67 10.55
C GLY A 35 -6.16 -7.26 9.43
N PHE A 36 -5.76 -7.40 8.17
CA PHE A 36 -6.65 -7.15 7.05
C PHE A 36 -7.74 -8.22 6.93
N SER A 37 -8.93 -7.76 6.56
CA SER A 37 -10.07 -8.60 6.22
C SER A 37 -10.36 -8.54 4.72
N GLN A 38 -10.69 -9.67 4.11
CA GLN A 38 -11.16 -9.69 2.73
C GLN A 38 -12.50 -8.97 2.63
N THR A 39 -12.65 -8.15 1.59
CA THR A 39 -13.92 -7.51 1.26
C THR A 39 -14.79 -8.45 0.42
N ALA A 40 -16.01 -8.01 0.08
CA ALA A 40 -16.85 -8.72 -0.89
C ALA A 40 -16.27 -8.71 -2.32
N GLU A 41 -15.34 -7.79 -2.59
CA GLU A 41 -14.60 -7.75 -3.84
C GLU A 41 -13.40 -8.70 -3.76
N SER A 42 -13.27 -9.58 -4.76
CA SER A 42 -12.15 -10.51 -4.85
C SER A 42 -10.82 -9.77 -4.83
N ASP A 43 -9.85 -10.34 -4.11
CA ASP A 43 -8.47 -9.89 -4.05
C ASP A 43 -8.28 -8.50 -3.43
N VAL A 44 -9.31 -8.00 -2.76
CA VAL A 44 -9.27 -6.74 -2.04
C VAL A 44 -9.39 -6.99 -0.55
N TYR A 45 -8.48 -6.37 0.17
CA TYR A 45 -8.35 -6.42 1.60
C TYR A 45 -8.51 -5.02 2.18
N VAL A 46 -9.19 -4.93 3.32
CA VAL A 46 -9.36 -3.68 4.05
C VAL A 46 -8.98 -3.86 5.52
N MET A 47 -8.38 -2.83 6.09
CA MET A 47 -8.09 -2.72 7.51
C MET A 47 -8.42 -1.32 7.98
N ASP A 48 -9.22 -1.21 9.02
CA ASP A 48 -9.46 0.06 9.71
C ASP A 48 -8.26 0.39 10.60
N VAL A 49 -7.88 1.66 10.60
CA VAL A 49 -6.77 2.21 11.39
C VAL A 49 -7.31 3.31 12.30
N LEU A 50 -6.89 3.31 13.55
CA LEU A 50 -7.39 4.20 14.60
C LEU A 50 -6.71 5.57 14.57
N ASP A 51 -5.44 5.59 14.20
CA ASP A 51 -4.60 6.79 14.17
C ASP A 51 -3.46 6.66 13.14
N ASP A 52 -2.77 7.76 12.91
CA ASP A 52 -1.64 7.83 11.98
C ASP A 52 -0.46 6.93 12.39
N LYS A 53 -0.33 6.63 13.68
CA LYS A 53 0.74 5.75 14.18
C LYS A 53 0.46 4.29 13.82
N GLN A 54 -0.77 3.83 14.00
CA GLN A 54 -1.20 2.51 13.55
C GLN A 54 -1.13 2.43 12.03
N LYS A 55 -1.55 3.48 11.32
CA LYS A 55 -1.43 3.56 9.85
C LYS A 55 0.03 3.40 9.40
N ALA A 56 0.96 4.10 10.05
CA ALA A 56 2.39 3.95 9.78
C ALA A 56 2.89 2.52 10.04
N GLN A 57 2.49 1.87 11.14
CA GLN A 57 2.86 0.47 11.41
C GLN A 57 2.36 -0.48 10.32
N VAL A 58 1.13 -0.29 9.86
CA VAL A 58 0.56 -1.05 8.75
C VAL A 58 1.35 -0.80 7.46
N PHE A 59 1.68 0.46 7.17
CA PHE A 59 2.46 0.83 5.98
C PHE A 59 3.86 0.21 5.99
N ASP A 60 4.52 0.18 7.14
CA ASP A 60 5.84 -0.44 7.28
C ASP A 60 5.78 -1.97 7.07
N ALA A 61 4.73 -2.62 7.58
CA ALA A 61 4.50 -4.04 7.36
C ALA A 61 4.24 -4.35 5.87
N LEU A 62 3.40 -3.55 5.20
CA LEU A 62 3.13 -3.67 3.77
C LEU A 62 4.39 -3.43 2.93
N ARG A 63 5.19 -2.42 3.27
CA ARG A 63 6.49 -2.15 2.64
C ARG A 63 7.44 -3.33 2.76
N SER A 64 7.48 -3.98 3.92
CA SER A 64 8.30 -5.17 4.16
C SER A 64 7.84 -6.39 3.34
N LEU A 65 6.59 -6.41 2.91
CA LEU A 65 6.01 -7.41 2.01
C LEU A 65 6.15 -7.05 0.53
N GLU A 66 6.89 -5.98 0.21
CA GLU A 66 7.05 -5.46 -1.15
C GLU A 66 5.72 -5.06 -1.79
N VAL A 67 4.75 -4.61 -0.98
CA VAL A 67 3.50 -4.03 -1.46
C VAL A 67 3.79 -2.60 -1.92
N ALA A 68 3.31 -2.26 -3.12
CA ALA A 68 3.49 -0.92 -3.65
C ALA A 68 2.39 0.04 -3.16
N PHE A 69 2.68 1.33 -3.17
CA PHE A 69 1.73 2.38 -2.82
C PHE A 69 1.31 3.10 -4.09
N SER A 70 -0.01 3.22 -4.32
CA SER A 70 -0.51 3.86 -5.52
C SER A 70 -0.19 5.36 -5.52
N ALA A 71 0.34 5.83 -6.65
CA ALA A 71 0.48 7.23 -6.97
C ALA A 71 -0.62 7.64 -7.94
N GLY A 72 -1.18 8.83 -7.73
CA GLY A 72 -2.34 9.27 -8.50
C GLY A 72 -2.68 10.74 -8.30
N LYS A 73 -3.91 11.09 -8.69
CA LYS A 73 -4.50 12.38 -8.37
C LYS A 73 -5.16 12.30 -6.99
N GLU A 74 -5.13 13.41 -6.26
CA GLU A 74 -5.61 13.52 -4.87
C GLU A 74 -4.71 12.78 -3.88
N TRP A 75 -4.99 12.94 -2.58
CA TRP A 75 -4.21 12.43 -1.45
C TRP A 75 -4.00 10.92 -1.53
N CYS A 76 -2.99 10.52 -2.31
CA CYS A 76 -2.81 9.13 -2.71
C CYS A 76 -1.99 8.36 -1.65
N PRO A 77 -2.07 7.02 -1.61
CA PRO A 77 -1.30 6.21 -0.67
C PRO A 77 0.20 6.50 -0.65
N ALA A 78 0.79 6.86 -1.80
CA ALA A 78 2.19 7.28 -1.86
C ALA A 78 2.43 8.61 -1.11
N GLU A 79 1.59 9.63 -1.31
CA GLU A 79 1.67 10.90 -0.57
C GLU A 79 1.38 10.72 0.92
N VAL A 80 0.44 9.83 1.28
CA VAL A 80 0.17 9.50 2.68
C VAL A 80 1.39 8.84 3.32
N PHE A 81 2.10 7.97 2.61
CA PHE A 81 3.35 7.38 3.11
C PHE A 81 4.40 8.47 3.37
N GLU A 82 4.59 9.35 2.39
CA GLU A 82 5.53 10.49 2.50
C GLU A 82 5.16 11.38 3.68
N TYR A 83 3.89 11.72 3.87
CA TYR A 83 3.41 12.49 5.04
C TYR A 83 3.73 11.79 6.38
N LEU A 84 3.44 10.49 6.49
CA LEU A 84 3.73 9.71 7.70
C LEU A 84 5.25 9.61 7.97
N ARG A 85 6.08 9.64 6.93
CA ARG A 85 7.55 9.60 7.01
C ARG A 85 8.16 10.96 7.33
N ASP A 86 7.81 11.97 6.55
CA ASP A 86 8.52 13.24 6.46
C ASP A 86 7.92 14.29 7.43
N ASP A 87 6.59 14.33 7.57
CA ASP A 87 5.92 15.28 8.48
C ASP A 87 5.75 14.72 9.91
N LEU A 88 5.35 13.46 10.05
CA LEU A 88 5.11 12.84 11.36
C LEU A 88 6.30 12.08 11.93
N GLY A 89 7.27 11.66 11.09
CA GLY A 89 8.44 10.91 11.53
C GLY A 89 8.14 9.49 12.03
N PHE A 90 7.01 8.91 11.64
CA PHE A 90 6.62 7.54 12.03
C PHE A 90 7.20 6.46 11.12
N LEU A 91 7.64 6.84 9.92
CA LEU A 91 8.26 5.96 8.94
C LEU A 91 9.67 6.42 8.60
N SER A 92 10.45 5.54 7.97
CA SER A 92 11.76 5.87 7.42
C SER A 92 12.08 5.00 6.21
N GLY A 93 13.02 5.46 5.39
CA GLY A 93 13.45 4.76 4.18
C GLY A 93 12.51 4.95 2.99
N GLY A 94 12.78 4.19 1.94
CA GLY A 94 12.03 4.21 0.70
C GLY A 94 10.96 3.14 0.62
N PHE A 95 10.03 3.29 -0.33
CA PHE A 95 8.94 2.38 -0.57
C PHE A 95 8.73 2.14 -2.06
N LEU A 96 8.04 1.05 -2.40
CA LEU A 96 7.63 0.79 -3.78
C LEU A 96 6.45 1.68 -4.10
N ARG A 97 6.57 2.49 -5.15
CA ARG A 97 5.50 3.33 -5.67
C ARG A 97 5.04 2.79 -7.00
N VAL A 98 3.73 2.77 -7.22
CA VAL A 98 3.14 2.34 -8.48
C VAL A 98 2.24 3.42 -9.08
N ALA A 99 2.47 3.78 -10.33
CA ALA A 99 1.70 4.78 -11.06
C ALA A 99 1.11 4.18 -12.34
N TRP A 100 -0.20 4.34 -12.56
CA TRP A 100 -0.87 3.88 -13.77
C TRP A 100 -0.74 4.93 -14.88
N THR A 101 -0.15 4.54 -16.00
CA THR A 101 0.01 5.42 -17.17
C THR A 101 -1.11 5.22 -18.18
N ALA A 102 -1.72 4.03 -18.21
CA ALA A 102 -2.88 3.68 -19.00
C ALA A 102 -3.64 2.50 -18.34
N PRO A 103 -4.87 2.16 -18.75
CA PRO A 103 -5.56 0.97 -18.28
C PRO A 103 -4.70 -0.29 -18.50
N GLY A 104 -4.38 -1.00 -17.42
CA GLY A 104 -3.53 -2.19 -17.46
C GLY A 104 -2.02 -1.93 -17.65
N GLN A 105 -1.59 -0.67 -17.75
CA GLN A 105 -0.17 -0.30 -17.82
C GLN A 105 0.22 0.52 -16.60
N TYR A 106 1.22 0.03 -15.88
CA TYR A 106 1.74 0.69 -14.70
C TYR A 106 3.26 0.78 -14.75
N ARG A 107 3.80 1.73 -14.00
CA ARG A 107 5.22 1.89 -13.71
C ARG A 107 5.43 1.70 -12.21
N ILE A 108 6.44 0.92 -11.84
CA ILE A 108 6.91 0.80 -10.47
C ILE A 108 8.24 1.54 -10.36
N ASP A 109 8.42 2.31 -9.29
CA ASP A 109 9.66 2.95 -8.92
C ASP A 109 9.86 2.93 -7.40
N HIS A 110 11.10 3.13 -6.95
CA HIS A 110 11.42 3.29 -5.54
C HIS A 110 11.42 4.79 -5.20
N ALA A 111 10.54 5.19 -4.28
CA ALA A 111 10.44 6.54 -3.72
C ALA A 111 11.12 6.65 -2.36
#